data_AF-A0A1H3KXV2-F1
#
_entry.id   AF-A0A1H3KXV2-F1
#
_cell.length_a   1.000
_cell.length_b   1.000
_cell.length_c   1.000
_cell.angle_alpha   90.00
_cell.angle_beta   90.00
_cell.angle_gamma   90.00
#
_symmetry.space_group_name_H-M   'P 1'
#
loop_
_entity.id
_entity.type
_entity.pdbx_description
1 polymer ?
#
loop_
_entity_poly.entity_id
_entity_poly.type
_entity_poly.pdbx_seq_one_letter_code
_entity_poly.pdbx_strand_id
1 'polypeptide(L)'
;MSVETVYAQGSEAALLMSSVDRALTGDDEDVPLTDRAAFRSALDESSPAAMIESFVGALTLVADRAGGLLIAFEDAAGSDAAIAELWAAAEQRLRVDYRRLVVAVTAAGPLPAGWDVETATDAMWATFPPRLAHTLVRSLAWPRERTVAWVSTTVTALLLPTDDRKHE
;
A
#
# COMPACT_ATOMS: atom_id res chain seq x y z
N MET A 1 -28.04 26.74 7.58
CA MET A 1 -27.65 25.99 6.37
C MET A 1 -28.58 24.80 6.28
N SER A 2 -29.44 24.77 5.27
CA SER A 2 -30.49 23.76 5.13
C SER A 2 -29.95 22.51 4.45
N VAL A 3 -30.57 21.35 4.73
CA VAL A 3 -30.26 20.05 4.10
C VAL A 3 -30.28 20.14 2.56
N GLU A 4 -31.04 21.10 2.04
CA GLU A 4 -31.16 21.41 0.61
C GLU A 4 -29.86 21.88 -0.06
N THR A 5 -28.91 22.49 0.68
CA THR A 5 -27.60 22.88 0.12
C THR A 5 -26.58 21.74 0.06
N VAL A 6 -26.82 20.60 0.72
CA VAL A 6 -25.96 19.40 0.63
C VAL A 6 -26.27 18.60 -0.64
N TYR A 7 -27.52 18.64 -1.12
CA TYR A 7 -27.97 17.87 -2.29
C TYR A 7 -27.57 18.46 -3.66
N ALA A 8 -26.98 19.66 -3.70
CA ALA A 8 -26.62 20.33 -4.95
C ALA A 8 -25.24 19.90 -5.54
N GLN A 9 -24.48 18.99 -4.93
CA GLN A 9 -23.08 18.71 -5.32
C GLN A 9 -22.68 17.23 -5.58
N GLY A 10 -23.62 16.29 -5.70
CA GLY A 10 -23.33 14.90 -6.08
C GLY A 10 -23.81 13.88 -5.04
N SER A 11 -23.89 12.60 -5.42
CA SER A 11 -24.29 11.52 -4.51
C SER A 11 -23.35 11.41 -3.30
N GLU A 12 -23.83 10.82 -2.22
CA GLU A 12 -23.01 10.50 -1.03
C GLU A 12 -21.73 9.71 -1.42
N ALA A 13 -21.85 8.83 -2.42
CA ALA A 13 -20.73 8.15 -3.06
C ALA A 13 -19.75 9.10 -3.78
N ALA A 14 -20.24 10.13 -4.48
CA ALA A 14 -19.39 11.11 -5.15
C ALA A 14 -18.64 12.03 -4.16
N LEU A 15 -19.28 12.40 -3.05
CA LEU A 15 -18.63 13.17 -1.98
C LEU A 15 -17.60 12.33 -1.22
N LEU A 16 -17.94 11.07 -0.90
CA LEU A 16 -17.00 10.10 -0.34
C LEU A 16 -15.82 9.90 -1.29
N MET A 17 -16.07 9.69 -2.58
CA MET A 17 -15.03 9.54 -3.60
C MET A 17 -14.14 10.78 -3.68
N SER A 18 -14.69 12.01 -3.70
CA SER A 18 -13.87 13.23 -3.70
C SER A 18 -13.03 13.38 -2.43
N SER A 19 -13.51 12.85 -1.31
CA SER A 19 -12.80 12.88 -0.04
C SER A 19 -11.70 11.82 -0.01
N VAL A 20 -11.99 10.62 -0.53
CA VAL A 20 -11.06 9.50 -0.72
C VAL A 20 -9.89 9.94 -1.60
N ASP A 21 -10.20 10.51 -2.75
CA ASP A 21 -9.21 10.99 -3.71
C ASP A 21 -8.33 12.06 -3.05
N ARG A 22 -8.93 13.05 -2.39
CA ARG A 22 -8.19 14.14 -1.71
C ARG A 22 -7.32 13.69 -0.54
N ALA A 23 -7.72 12.67 0.22
CA ALA A 23 -6.88 12.16 1.30
C ALA A 23 -5.80 11.18 0.82
N LEU A 24 -6.01 10.51 -0.32
CA LEU A 24 -5.00 9.68 -0.97
C LEU A 24 -3.95 10.50 -1.72
N THR A 25 -4.35 11.64 -2.29
CA THR A 25 -3.46 12.51 -3.05
C THR A 25 -2.45 13.22 -2.14
N GLY A 26 -2.87 13.80 -1.00
CA GLY A 26 -1.98 14.71 -0.27
C GLY A 26 -1.48 15.83 -1.20
N ASP A 27 -0.37 16.50 -0.86
CA ASP A 27 0.11 17.67 -1.62
C ASP A 27 0.51 17.40 -3.10
N ASP A 28 0.61 16.14 -3.53
CA ASP A 28 0.97 15.75 -4.91
C ASP A 28 -0.21 15.02 -5.60
N GLU A 29 -1.23 15.78 -5.98
CA GLU A 29 -2.41 15.30 -6.71
C GLU A 29 -2.02 14.63 -8.05
N ASP A 30 -2.53 13.41 -8.27
CA ASP A 30 -2.46 12.61 -9.51
C ASP A 30 -1.16 11.84 -9.85
N VAL A 31 -0.19 11.77 -8.95
CA VAL A 31 1.03 10.97 -9.17
C VAL A 31 0.88 9.57 -8.54
N PRO A 32 1.09 8.46 -9.30
CA PRO A 32 1.17 7.10 -8.75
C PRO A 32 2.07 7.05 -7.52
N LEU A 33 1.77 6.21 -6.51
CA LEU A 33 2.54 6.25 -5.25
C LEU A 33 4.03 6.10 -5.53
N THR A 34 4.39 5.16 -6.40
CA THR A 34 5.78 4.88 -6.77
C THR A 34 6.51 6.01 -7.51
N ASP A 35 5.79 6.99 -8.06
CA ASP A 35 6.38 8.16 -8.71
C ASP A 35 6.57 9.32 -7.70
N ARG A 36 5.99 9.23 -6.50
CA ARG A 36 6.20 10.21 -5.41
C ARG A 36 7.61 10.08 -4.84
N ALA A 37 8.18 11.20 -4.37
CA ALA A 37 9.58 11.28 -3.97
C ALA A 37 10.01 10.18 -2.97
N ALA A 38 9.20 9.91 -1.94
CA ALA A 38 9.51 8.90 -0.94
C ALA A 38 9.63 7.49 -1.51
N PHE A 39 8.78 7.12 -2.47
CA PHE A 39 8.81 5.80 -3.09
C PHE A 39 9.88 5.70 -4.18
N ARG A 40 10.12 6.76 -4.95
CA ARG A 40 11.26 6.80 -5.89
C ARG A 40 12.58 6.63 -5.14
N SER A 41 12.79 7.38 -4.06
CA SER A 41 13.97 7.22 -3.21
C SER A 41 14.07 5.80 -2.63
N ALA A 42 12.95 5.19 -2.24
CA ALA A 42 12.95 3.81 -1.79
C ALA A 42 13.38 2.84 -2.90
N LEU A 43 12.89 3.01 -4.14
CA LEU A 43 13.24 2.16 -5.29
C LEU A 43 14.67 2.37 -5.80
N ASP A 44 15.32 3.48 -5.44
CA ASP A 44 16.71 3.79 -5.78
C ASP A 44 17.72 3.20 -4.77
N GLU A 45 17.24 2.55 -3.70
CA GLU A 45 18.10 1.93 -2.67
C GLU A 45 19.00 0.84 -3.25
N SER A 46 20.25 0.79 -2.78
CA SER A 46 21.27 -0.11 -3.35
C SER A 46 21.14 -1.58 -2.93
N SER A 47 20.35 -1.88 -1.89
CA SER A 47 20.13 -3.26 -1.42
C SER A 47 18.63 -3.59 -1.40
N PRO A 48 18.23 -4.83 -1.75
CA PRO A 48 16.83 -5.23 -1.73
C PRO A 48 16.16 -5.03 -0.36
N ALA A 49 16.89 -5.31 0.73
CA ALA A 49 16.37 -5.14 2.09
C ALA A 49 16.11 -3.66 2.43
N ALA A 50 17.04 -2.76 2.06
CA ALA A 50 16.83 -1.32 2.24
C ALA A 50 15.67 -0.81 1.37
N MET A 51 15.55 -1.31 0.15
CA MET A 51 14.43 -1.01 -0.76
C MET A 51 13.08 -1.35 -0.11
N ILE A 52 12.97 -2.57 0.44
CA ILE A 52 11.77 -3.04 1.17
C ILE A 52 11.49 -2.15 2.38
N GLU A 53 12.50 -1.89 3.22
CA GLU A 53 12.33 -1.09 4.44
C GLU A 53 11.87 0.35 4.14
N SER A 54 12.54 1.04 3.21
CA SER A 54 12.20 2.40 2.80
C SER A 54 10.80 2.46 2.16
N PHE A 55 10.44 1.46 1.35
CA PHE A 55 9.12 1.39 0.70
C PHE A 55 7.99 1.16 1.71
N VAL A 56 8.17 0.23 2.64
CA VAL A 56 7.24 -0.01 3.77
C VAL A 56 7.13 1.24 4.64
N GLY A 57 8.24 1.96 4.85
CA GLY A 57 8.27 3.24 5.53
C GLY A 57 7.39 4.30 4.87
N ALA A 58 7.37 4.36 3.54
CA ALA A 58 6.51 5.25 2.77
C ALA A 58 5.03 4.82 2.82
N LEU A 59 4.74 3.51 2.66
CA LEU A 59 3.38 2.97 2.80
C LEU A 59 2.78 3.24 4.19
N THR A 60 3.59 3.12 5.24
CA THR A 60 3.14 3.37 6.62
C THR A 60 2.73 4.84 6.80
N LEU A 61 3.42 5.79 6.16
CA LEU A 61 3.02 7.21 6.18
C LEU A 61 1.73 7.47 5.39
N VAL A 62 1.46 6.69 4.34
CA VAL A 62 0.18 6.75 3.62
C VAL A 62 -0.93 6.19 4.51
N ALA A 63 -0.71 5.04 5.14
CA ALA A 63 -1.68 4.42 6.04
C ALA A 63 -2.03 5.29 7.25
N ASP A 64 -1.07 6.02 7.81
CA ASP A 64 -1.32 6.95 8.93
C ASP A 64 -2.23 8.12 8.52
N ARG A 65 -1.99 8.69 7.33
CA ARG A 65 -2.74 9.85 6.81
C ARG A 65 -4.10 9.48 6.22
N ALA A 66 -4.16 8.41 5.44
CA ALA A 66 -5.30 8.05 4.60
C ALA A 66 -5.96 6.72 4.97
N GLY A 67 -5.38 5.94 5.89
CA GLY A 67 -5.83 4.58 6.18
C GLY A 67 -7.29 4.52 6.61
N GLY A 68 -7.74 5.41 7.51
CA GLY A 68 -9.14 5.40 7.95
C GLY A 68 -10.13 5.61 6.81
N LEU A 69 -9.74 6.40 5.80
CA LEU A 69 -10.58 6.67 4.64
C LEU A 69 -10.56 5.52 3.63
N LEU A 70 -9.41 4.89 3.43
CA LEU A 70 -9.30 3.65 2.65
C LEU A 70 -10.21 2.56 3.22
N ILE A 71 -10.26 2.41 4.55
CA ILE A 71 -11.13 1.42 5.19
C ILE A 71 -12.60 1.77 5.07
N ALA A 72 -12.97 3.04 5.26
CA ALA A 72 -14.35 3.46 5.05
C ALA A 72 -14.82 3.20 3.61
N PHE A 73 -13.92 3.40 2.63
CA PHE A 73 -14.20 3.15 1.23
C PHE A 73 -14.29 1.65 0.89
N GLU A 74 -13.36 0.85 1.42
CA GLU A 74 -13.39 -0.62 1.32
C GLU A 74 -14.65 -1.20 1.95
N ASP A 75 -15.08 -0.70 3.13
CA ASP A 75 -16.28 -1.16 3.81
C ASP A 75 -17.56 -0.76 3.01
N ALA A 76 -17.59 0.45 2.45
CA ALA A 76 -18.72 0.93 1.64
C ALA A 76 -18.90 0.14 0.34
N ALA A 77 -17.80 -0.32 -0.27
CA ALA A 77 -17.81 -1.18 -1.45
C ALA A 77 -18.61 -2.49 -1.26
N GLY A 78 -18.78 -2.97 -0.03
CA GLY A 78 -19.60 -4.15 0.26
C GLY A 78 -21.11 -3.94 0.06
N SER A 79 -21.57 -2.70 -0.08
CA SER A 79 -23.00 -2.36 -0.13
C SER A 79 -23.41 -1.47 -1.31
N ASP A 80 -22.45 -0.89 -2.04
CA ASP A 80 -22.68 -0.03 -3.20
C ASP A 80 -21.78 -0.45 -4.38
N ALA A 81 -22.40 -0.84 -5.49
CA ALA A 81 -21.71 -1.35 -6.66
C ALA A 81 -20.83 -0.30 -7.36
N ALA A 82 -21.24 0.98 -7.35
CA ALA A 82 -20.43 2.04 -7.94
C ALA A 82 -19.17 2.29 -7.11
N ILE A 83 -19.31 2.25 -5.77
CA ILE A 83 -18.16 2.31 -4.86
C ILE A 83 -17.26 1.09 -5.03
N ALA A 84 -17.82 -0.10 -5.25
CA ALA A 84 -17.05 -1.33 -5.47
C ALA A 84 -16.17 -1.26 -6.73
N GLU A 85 -16.68 -0.72 -7.83
CA GLU A 85 -15.90 -0.53 -9.06
C GLU A 85 -14.71 0.42 -8.84
N LEU A 86 -14.94 1.51 -8.11
CA LEU A 86 -13.91 2.48 -7.79
C LEU A 86 -12.86 1.93 -6.81
N TRP A 87 -13.30 1.19 -5.79
CA TRP A 87 -12.41 0.49 -4.88
C TRP A 87 -11.53 -0.52 -5.62
N ALA A 88 -12.12 -1.32 -6.50
CA ALA A 88 -11.36 -2.27 -7.32
C ALA A 88 -10.30 -1.55 -8.18
N ALA A 89 -10.64 -0.41 -8.78
CA ALA A 89 -9.67 0.38 -9.55
C ALA A 89 -8.53 0.93 -8.68
N ALA A 90 -8.83 1.41 -7.47
CA ALA A 90 -7.83 1.89 -6.51
C ALA A 90 -6.93 0.75 -6.00
N GLU A 91 -7.51 -0.40 -5.67
CA GLU A 91 -6.81 -1.60 -5.25
C GLU A 91 -5.83 -2.07 -6.34
N GLN A 92 -6.26 -2.11 -7.60
CA GLN A 92 -5.39 -2.47 -8.72
C GLN A 92 -4.21 -1.50 -8.88
N ARG A 93 -4.41 -0.20 -8.70
CA ARG A 93 -3.32 0.80 -8.73
C ARG A 93 -2.30 0.53 -7.61
N LEU A 94 -2.76 0.28 -6.39
CA LEU A 94 -1.89 -0.08 -5.28
C LEU A 94 -1.14 -1.39 -5.54
N ARG A 95 -1.80 -2.40 -6.12
CA ARG A 95 -1.16 -3.66 -6.53
C ARG A 95 -0.05 -3.43 -7.56
N VAL A 96 -0.26 -2.51 -8.51
CA VAL A 96 0.78 -2.11 -9.48
C VAL A 96 1.97 -1.46 -8.78
N ASP A 97 1.73 -0.60 -7.78
CA ASP A 97 2.79 -0.01 -6.97
C ASP A 97 3.60 -1.08 -6.21
N TYR A 98 2.94 -2.09 -5.65
CA TYR A 98 3.60 -3.21 -4.96
C TYR A 98 4.40 -4.07 -5.93
N ARG A 99 3.87 -4.31 -7.14
CA ARG A 99 4.58 -5.01 -8.20
C ARG A 99 5.87 -4.29 -8.60
N ARG A 100 5.88 -2.96 -8.66
CA ARG A 100 7.08 -2.17 -8.98
C ARG A 100 8.19 -2.41 -7.95
N LEU A 101 7.87 -2.50 -6.65
CA LEU A 101 8.84 -2.91 -5.63
C LEU A 101 9.39 -4.31 -5.91
N VAL A 102 8.51 -5.29 -6.16
CA VAL A 102 8.92 -6.68 -6.40
C VAL A 102 9.83 -6.81 -7.63
N VAL A 103 9.52 -6.09 -8.71
CA VAL A 103 10.37 -6.05 -9.91
C VAL A 103 11.75 -5.47 -9.58
N ALA A 104 11.80 -4.38 -8.82
CA ALA A 104 13.07 -3.76 -8.43
C ALA A 104 13.90 -4.68 -7.51
N VAL A 105 13.27 -5.35 -6.55
CA VAL A 105 13.90 -6.39 -5.71
C VAL A 105 14.45 -7.53 -6.56
N THR A 106 13.68 -8.02 -7.54
CA THR A 106 14.07 -9.12 -8.43
C THR A 106 15.22 -8.72 -9.37
N ALA A 107 15.33 -7.44 -9.72
CA ALA A 107 16.46 -6.93 -10.51
C ALA A 107 17.77 -6.91 -9.70
N ALA A 108 17.68 -6.82 -8.37
CA ALA A 108 18.82 -6.79 -7.46
C ALA A 108 19.20 -8.16 -6.88
N GLY A 109 18.33 -9.18 -7.01
CA GLY A 109 18.61 -10.57 -6.59
C GLY A 109 17.47 -11.52 -6.95
N PRO A 110 17.68 -12.84 -6.90
CA PRO A 110 16.64 -13.81 -7.20
C PRO A 110 15.55 -13.83 -6.13
N LEU A 111 14.31 -14.14 -6.54
CA LEU A 111 13.20 -14.48 -5.64
C LEU A 111 13.39 -15.91 -5.06
N PRO A 112 12.58 -16.32 -4.06
CA PRO A 112 12.60 -17.69 -3.56
C PRO A 112 12.34 -18.73 -4.66
N ALA A 113 12.83 -19.95 -4.45
CA ALA A 113 12.68 -21.01 -5.44
C ALA A 113 11.21 -21.26 -5.79
N GLY A 114 10.91 -21.24 -7.10
CA GLY A 114 9.56 -21.46 -7.63
C GLY A 114 8.64 -20.23 -7.61
N TRP A 115 9.12 -19.07 -7.15
CA TRP A 115 8.34 -17.83 -7.15
C TRP A 115 8.63 -17.02 -8.40
N ASP A 116 7.56 -16.55 -9.04
CA ASP A 116 7.62 -15.50 -10.05
C ASP A 116 7.21 -14.14 -9.47
N VAL A 117 7.31 -13.09 -10.29
CA VAL A 117 6.98 -11.71 -9.89
C VAL A 117 5.51 -11.59 -9.48
N GLU A 118 4.61 -12.36 -10.08
CA GLU A 118 3.18 -12.35 -9.72
C GLU A 118 2.96 -12.92 -8.32
N THR A 119 3.47 -14.12 -8.06
CA THR A 119 3.41 -14.77 -6.75
C THR A 119 4.04 -13.89 -5.66
N ALA A 120 5.19 -13.28 -5.94
CA ALA A 120 5.85 -12.35 -5.03
C ALA A 120 5.05 -11.05 -4.80
N THR A 121 4.37 -10.54 -5.83
CA THR A 121 3.48 -9.37 -5.70
C THR A 121 2.28 -9.70 -4.80
N ASP A 122 1.68 -10.87 -5.01
CA ASP A 122 0.54 -11.35 -4.22
C ASP A 122 0.93 -11.57 -2.75
N ALA A 123 2.13 -12.12 -2.53
CA ALA A 123 2.70 -12.32 -1.20
C ALA A 123 2.97 -10.98 -0.49
N MET A 124 3.54 -10.00 -1.20
CA MET A 124 3.73 -8.63 -0.69
C MET A 124 2.39 -7.96 -0.36
N TRP A 125 1.40 -8.07 -1.26
CA TRP A 125 0.05 -7.55 -1.05
C TRP A 125 -0.61 -8.14 0.18
N ALA A 126 -0.54 -9.47 0.35
CA ALA A 126 -1.13 -10.17 1.49
C ALA A 126 -0.46 -9.82 2.83
N THR A 127 0.83 -9.45 2.80
CA THR A 127 1.60 -9.12 4.01
C THR A 127 1.34 -7.71 4.51
N PHE A 128 0.96 -6.78 3.63
CA PHE A 128 0.70 -5.39 4.04
C PHE A 128 -0.39 -4.71 3.21
N PRO A 129 -1.62 -5.24 3.15
CA PRO A 129 -2.73 -4.56 2.50
C PRO A 129 -3.18 -3.33 3.30
N PRO A 130 -3.94 -2.39 2.71
CA PRO A 130 -4.44 -1.19 3.39
C PRO A 130 -5.10 -1.45 4.74
N ARG A 131 -5.92 -2.51 4.83
CA ARG A 131 -6.59 -2.93 6.06
C ARG A 131 -5.62 -3.31 7.17
N LEU A 132 -4.61 -4.11 6.87
CA LEU A 132 -3.61 -4.48 7.87
C LEU A 132 -2.79 -3.25 8.29
N ALA A 133 -2.38 -2.41 7.33
CA ALA A 133 -1.66 -1.18 7.64
C ALA A 133 -2.45 -0.27 8.60
N HIS A 134 -3.75 -0.09 8.34
CA HIS A 134 -4.64 0.64 9.24
C HIS A 134 -4.74 -0.03 10.62
N THR A 135 -4.91 -1.35 10.67
CA THR A 135 -4.96 -2.10 11.94
C THR A 135 -3.69 -1.93 12.76
N LEU A 136 -2.50 -2.05 12.17
CA LEU A 136 -1.23 -1.91 12.89
C LEU A 136 -1.08 -0.49 13.46
N VAL A 137 -1.35 0.54 12.66
CA VAL A 137 -1.15 1.95 13.05
C VAL A 137 -2.24 2.45 14.00
N ARG A 138 -3.51 2.09 13.79
CA ARG A 138 -4.65 2.69 14.49
C ARG A 138 -5.26 1.80 15.55
N SER A 139 -5.47 0.51 15.26
CA SER A 139 -6.13 -0.41 16.20
C SER A 139 -5.15 -0.97 17.23
N LEU A 140 -3.96 -1.39 16.78
CA LEU A 140 -2.89 -1.86 17.66
C LEU A 140 -2.02 -0.71 18.18
N ALA A 141 -2.17 0.49 17.62
CA ALA A 141 -1.45 1.71 17.99
C ALA A 141 0.09 1.51 18.02
N TRP A 142 0.62 0.74 17.07
CA TRP A 142 2.05 0.53 16.98
C TRP A 142 2.74 1.81 16.52
N PRO A 143 3.86 2.19 17.18
CA PRO A 143 4.72 3.26 16.67
C PRO A 143 5.18 2.94 15.24
N ARG A 144 5.39 3.98 14.44
CA ARG A 144 5.81 3.85 13.04
C ARG A 144 7.02 2.94 12.88
N GLU A 145 8.02 3.11 13.74
CA GLU A 145 9.28 2.36 13.72
C GLU A 145 9.02 0.86 13.91
N ARG A 146 8.09 0.51 14.81
CA ARG A 146 7.71 -0.88 15.06
C ARG A 146 6.96 -1.49 13.86
N THR A 147 6.03 -0.74 13.28
CA THR A 147 5.30 -1.18 12.09
C THR A 147 6.24 -1.42 10.92
N VAL A 148 7.14 -0.47 10.64
CA VAL A 148 8.11 -0.60 9.55
C VAL A 148 9.02 -1.79 9.79
N ALA A 149 9.61 -1.93 10.98
CA ALA A 149 10.53 -3.02 11.28
C ALA A 149 9.85 -4.39 11.18
N TRP A 150 8.62 -4.53 11.70
CA TRP A 150 7.91 -5.81 11.67
C TRP A 150 7.51 -6.21 10.24
N VAL A 151 6.96 -5.28 9.46
CA VAL A 151 6.56 -5.54 8.07
C VAL A 151 7.79 -5.79 7.19
N SER A 152 8.82 -4.94 7.28
CA SER A 152 10.03 -5.09 6.44
C SER A 152 10.75 -6.40 6.73
N THR A 153 10.85 -6.82 8.00
CA THR A 153 11.41 -8.12 8.38
C THR A 153 10.60 -9.27 7.77
N THR A 154 9.27 -9.19 7.86
CA THR A 154 8.37 -10.22 7.34
C THR A 154 8.47 -10.32 5.81
N VAL A 155 8.40 -9.19 5.11
CA VAL A 155 8.51 -9.13 3.64
C VAL A 155 9.90 -9.58 3.18
N THR A 156 10.96 -9.18 3.88
CA THR A 156 12.33 -9.60 3.57
C THR A 156 12.48 -11.11 3.70
N ALA A 157 11.99 -11.71 4.78
CA ALA A 157 12.01 -13.16 4.96
C ALA A 157 11.18 -13.91 3.90
N LEU A 158 10.16 -13.26 3.35
CA LEU A 158 9.27 -13.83 2.34
C LEU A 158 9.83 -13.72 0.92
N LEU A 159 10.46 -12.59 0.58
CA LEU A 159 10.86 -12.25 -0.78
C LEU A 159 12.35 -12.46 -1.06
N LEU A 160 13.19 -12.50 -0.04
CA LEU A 160 14.62 -12.72 -0.23
C LEU A 160 14.96 -14.18 0.11
N PRO A 161 15.76 -14.87 -0.72
CA PRO A 161 16.19 -16.23 -0.44
C PRO A 161 16.92 -16.29 0.90
N THR A 162 16.59 -17.28 1.72
CA THR A 162 17.44 -17.66 2.85
C THR A 162 18.72 -18.27 2.31
N ASP A 163 19.85 -17.81 2.81
CA ASP A 163 21.18 -18.23 2.40
C ASP A 163 21.44 -19.67 2.92
N ASP A 164 20.83 -20.68 2.30
CA ASP A 164 20.99 -22.10 2.67
C ASP A 164 22.38 -22.66 2.33
N ARG A 165 23.31 -21.81 1.88
CA ARG A 165 24.72 -22.15 1.64
C ARG A 165 25.58 -22.05 2.90
N LYS A 166 25.24 -22.73 4.00
CA LYS A 166 26.20 -22.94 5.10
C LYS A 166 26.24 -24.33 5.71
N HIS A 167 25.42 -25.30 5.28
CA HIS A 167 25.43 -26.65 5.86
C HIS A 167 25.53 -27.72 4.76
N GLU A 168 26.69 -27.80 4.11
CA GLU A 168 27.21 -29.05 3.53
C GLU A 168 28.74 -29.10 3.64
#